data_AF-A0A811PXI8-F1
#
_entry.id   AF-A0A811PXI8-F1
#
_cell.length_a   1.000
_cell.length_b   1.000
_cell.length_c   1.000
_cell.angle_alpha   90.00
_cell.angle_beta   90.00
_cell.angle_gamma   90.00
#
_symmetry.space_group_name_H-M   'P 1'
#
loop_
_entity.id
_entity.type
_entity.pdbx_description
1 polymer ?
#
loop_
_entity_poly.entity_id
_entity_poly.type
_entity_poly.pdbx_seq_one_letter_code
_entity_poly.pdbx_strand_id
1 'polypeptide(L)'
;MSVVTGALGSLGPKLLQLLHGEYKLQKGVRKQVESLSRELDSIYPFLHKVSDVPWDQLDEQVKLWAREVREASYDMEDIIDTFLVRVDGGKNNSDSSSLKLAMTKLGELFSKAKARRDIAAKIKDITKRLEEVANNRQKYKLDEIMCKPLAATSTIDPRLKAMYKEVTQLIGVDKSSDELMSLLNQSQQDHDASDKKMKMVSVVGVGGLGKTTLARAVYDKLKPQYDCGAFISIGRDHDLVKVFKDILFHLDSENHKDIHNTERGVELLIHQLR
;
A
#
# COMPACT_ATOMS: atom_id res chain seq x y z
N MET A 1 2.58 3.59 1.41
CA MET A 1 2.19 4.33 0.18
C MET A 1 1.28 3.42 -0.63
N SER A 2 -0.01 3.70 -0.65
CA SER A 2 -0.95 3.00 -1.53
C SER A 2 -0.64 3.42 -2.97
N VAL A 3 -0.47 2.46 -3.89
CA VAL A 3 -0.21 2.70 -5.32
C VAL A 3 -1.35 3.48 -5.98
N VAL A 4 -2.52 3.49 -5.34
CA VAL A 4 -3.73 4.17 -5.80
C VAL A 4 -3.74 5.64 -5.40
N THR A 5 -3.20 5.99 -4.23
CA THR A 5 -3.21 7.37 -3.72
C THR A 5 -2.13 8.27 -4.32
N GLY A 6 -1.16 7.71 -5.06
CA GLY A 6 -0.11 8.51 -5.71
C GLY A 6 0.70 9.36 -4.72
N ALA A 7 0.98 10.60 -5.11
CA ALA A 7 1.67 11.61 -4.30
C ALA A 7 0.73 12.46 -3.42
N LEU A 8 -0.58 12.20 -3.37
CA LEU A 8 -1.51 13.02 -2.57
C LEU A 8 -1.10 13.14 -1.10
N GLY A 9 -0.50 12.09 -0.53
CA GLY A 9 -0.04 12.09 0.87
C GLY A 9 1.17 13.01 1.13
N SER A 10 2.07 13.16 0.15
CA SER A 10 3.24 14.05 0.27
C SER A 10 2.93 15.50 -0.15
N LEU A 11 1.92 15.69 -1.00
CA LEU A 11 1.52 17.00 -1.50
C LEU A 11 1.00 17.94 -0.40
N GLY A 12 0.20 17.45 0.55
CA GLY A 12 -0.36 18.28 1.63
C GLY A 12 0.71 19.07 2.41
N PRO A 13 1.72 18.40 2.99
CA PRO A 13 2.84 19.07 3.66
C PRO A 13 3.62 20.03 2.76
N LYS A 14 3.86 19.65 1.49
CA LYS A 14 4.58 20.49 0.51
C LYS A 14 3.81 21.75 0.13
N LEU A 15 2.49 21.67 -0.02
CA LEU A 15 1.62 22.82 -0.26
C LEU A 15 1.59 23.76 0.95
N LEU A 16 1.54 23.22 2.17
CA LEU A 16 1.66 24.01 3.40
C LEU A 16 3.02 24.72 3.49
N GLN A 17 4.10 24.05 3.11
CA GLN A 17 5.43 24.66 3.02
C GLN A 17 5.44 25.82 2.01
N LEU A 18 4.83 25.66 0.84
CA LEU A 18 4.70 26.74 -0.15
C LEU A 18 3.90 27.94 0.37
N LEU A 19 2.87 27.70 1.19
CA LEU A 19 2.05 28.75 1.80
C LEU A 19 2.77 29.51 2.91
N HIS A 20 3.94 29.03 3.36
CA HIS A 20 4.73 29.67 4.41
C HIS A 20 5.25 31.04 3.96
N GLY A 21 5.35 31.98 4.91
CA GLY A 21 5.71 33.38 4.63
C GLY A 21 7.08 33.58 3.97
N GLU A 22 7.98 32.61 4.12
CA GLU A 22 9.35 32.64 3.60
C GLU A 22 9.41 32.65 2.07
N TYR A 23 8.49 31.97 1.37
CA TYR A 23 8.50 31.86 -0.09
C TYR A 23 7.93 33.11 -0.81
N LYS A 24 7.30 34.03 -0.07
CA LYS A 24 6.71 35.30 -0.56
C LYS A 24 5.94 35.12 -1.89
N LEU A 25 5.06 34.12 -1.93
CA LEU A 25 4.18 33.89 -3.07
C LEU A 25 3.30 35.11 -3.31
N GLN A 26 3.04 35.41 -4.59
CA GLN A 26 2.08 36.46 -4.93
C GLN A 26 0.68 36.04 -4.44
N LYS A 27 -0.15 37.01 -4.03
CA LYS A 27 -1.49 36.77 -3.47
C LYS A 27 -2.36 35.86 -4.36
N GLY A 28 -2.20 35.95 -5.68
CA GLY A 28 -2.91 35.07 -6.64
C GLY A 28 -2.46 33.61 -6.59
N VAL A 29 -1.15 33.36 -6.47
CA VAL A 29 -0.57 32.00 -6.40
C VAL A 29 -0.98 31.33 -5.09
N ARG A 30 -0.98 32.09 -3.99
CA ARG A 30 -1.44 31.61 -2.69
C ARG A 30 -2.88 31.09 -2.76
N LYS A 31 -3.78 31.84 -3.40
CA LYS A 31 -5.17 31.41 -3.62
C LYS A 31 -5.27 30.14 -4.47
N GLN A 32 -4.42 29.99 -5.48
CA GLN A 32 -4.39 28.78 -6.32
C GLN A 32 -3.93 27.55 -5.51
N VAL A 33 -2.88 27.70 -4.70
CA VAL A 33 -2.39 26.65 -3.80
C VAL A 33 -3.45 26.27 -2.76
N GLU A 34 -4.16 27.25 -2.19
CA GLU A 34 -5.27 27.00 -1.26
C GLU A 34 -6.46 26.28 -1.93
N SER A 35 -6.82 26.66 -3.16
CA SER A 35 -7.88 25.98 -3.95
C SER A 35 -7.51 24.53 -4.22
N LEU A 36 -6.29 24.31 -4.70
CA LEU A 36 -5.78 22.99 -5.00
C LEU A 36 -5.72 22.10 -3.76
N SER A 37 -5.29 22.64 -2.61
CA SER A 37 -5.29 21.89 -1.35
C SER A 37 -6.70 21.38 -1.02
N ARG A 38 -7.73 22.22 -1.19
CA ARG A 38 -9.12 21.82 -0.93
C ARG A 38 -9.62 20.76 -1.92
N GLU A 39 -9.23 20.86 -3.18
CA GLU A 39 -9.58 19.85 -4.19
C GLU A 39 -8.95 18.50 -3.84
N LEU A 40 -7.66 18.49 -3.48
CA LEU A 40 -6.97 17.26 -3.07
C LEU A 40 -7.60 16.65 -1.82
N ASP A 41 -7.96 17.49 -0.83
CA ASP A 41 -8.68 17.04 0.38
C ASP A 41 -10.05 16.43 0.05
N SER A 42 -10.73 16.90 -1.01
CA SER A 42 -12.01 16.35 -1.45
C SER A 42 -11.88 15.02 -2.22
N ILE A 43 -10.75 14.83 -2.90
CA ILE A 43 -10.45 13.66 -3.73
C ILE A 43 -9.89 12.51 -2.88
N TYR A 44 -9.09 12.84 -1.85
CA TYR A 44 -8.39 11.86 -1.03
C TYR A 44 -9.30 10.78 -0.40
N PRO A 45 -10.45 11.12 0.22
CA PRO A 45 -11.35 10.12 0.80
C PRO A 45 -11.91 9.15 -0.24
N PHE A 46 -12.09 9.60 -1.49
CA PHE A 46 -12.57 8.74 -2.56
C PHE A 46 -11.47 7.77 -3.01
N LEU A 47 -10.25 8.26 -3.25
CA LEU A 47 -9.13 7.38 -3.59
C LEU A 47 -8.81 6.36 -2.50
N HIS A 48 -9.02 6.73 -1.23
CA HIS A 48 -8.93 5.78 -0.12
C HIS A 48 -9.91 4.63 -0.30
N LYS A 49 -11.20 4.94 -0.54
CA LYS A 49 -12.23 3.92 -0.80
C LYS A 49 -11.91 3.05 -2.02
N VAL A 50 -11.37 3.65 -3.09
CA VAL A 50 -10.91 2.90 -4.27
C VAL A 50 -9.77 1.94 -3.92
N SER A 51 -8.88 2.34 -2.99
CA SER A 51 -7.76 1.50 -2.56
C SER A 51 -8.15 0.32 -1.65
N ASP A 52 -9.35 0.38 -1.06
CA ASP A 52 -9.90 -0.69 -0.23
C ASP A 52 -10.49 -1.84 -1.08
N VAL A 53 -10.73 -1.60 -2.38
CA VAL A 53 -11.24 -2.61 -3.33
C VAL A 53 -10.09 -3.17 -4.17
N PRO A 54 -10.00 -4.51 -4.38
CA PRO A 54 -9.01 -5.10 -5.27
C PRO A 54 -9.08 -4.48 -6.67
N TRP A 55 -7.93 -4.10 -7.23
CA TRP A 55 -7.85 -3.37 -8.49
C TRP A 55 -8.58 -4.09 -9.64
N ASP A 56 -8.51 -5.42 -9.69
CA ASP A 56 -9.16 -6.23 -10.73
C ASP A 56 -10.69 -6.19 -10.69
N GLN A 57 -11.28 -5.81 -9.55
CA GLN A 57 -12.72 -5.73 -9.36
C GLN A 57 -13.27 -4.33 -9.65
N LEU A 58 -12.42 -3.30 -9.76
CA LEU A 58 -12.87 -1.94 -10.04
C LEU A 58 -13.40 -1.83 -11.48
N ASP A 59 -14.44 -1.02 -11.64
CA ASP A 59 -14.93 -0.62 -12.96
C ASP A 59 -13.83 0.15 -13.74
N GLU A 60 -13.78 -0.05 -15.06
CA GLU A 60 -12.74 0.57 -15.90
C GLU A 60 -12.79 2.10 -15.87
N GLN A 61 -13.95 2.72 -15.71
CA GLN A 61 -14.04 4.18 -15.59
C GLN A 61 -13.46 4.67 -14.26
N VAL A 62 -13.64 3.89 -13.19
CA VAL A 62 -13.04 4.21 -11.87
C VAL A 62 -11.53 4.03 -11.91
N LYS A 63 -11.03 2.97 -12.56
CA LYS A 63 -9.58 2.76 -12.76
C LYS A 63 -8.95 3.89 -13.55
N LEU A 64 -9.58 4.31 -14.65
CA LEU A 64 -9.11 5.40 -15.49
C LEU A 64 -9.05 6.70 -14.70
N TRP A 65 -10.12 7.04 -13.99
CA TRP A 65 -10.18 8.23 -13.16
C TRP A 65 -9.13 8.22 -12.05
N ALA A 66 -8.97 7.09 -11.34
CA ALA A 66 -7.97 6.97 -10.28
C ALA A 66 -6.54 7.10 -10.81
N ARG A 67 -6.27 6.58 -12.02
CA ARG A 67 -4.99 6.79 -12.71
C ARG A 67 -4.79 8.27 -13.05
N GLU A 68 -5.77 8.95 -13.63
CA GLU A 68 -5.65 10.39 -13.98
C GLU A 68 -5.33 11.26 -12.76
N VAL A 69 -6.04 11.05 -11.65
CA VAL A 69 -5.76 11.77 -10.39
C VAL A 69 -4.35 11.46 -9.88
N ARG A 70 -3.91 10.20 -9.96
CA ARG A 70 -2.57 9.81 -9.56
C ARG A 70 -1.50 10.47 -10.42
N GLU A 71 -1.61 10.45 -11.74
CA GLU A 71 -0.62 11.10 -12.60
C GLU A 71 -0.59 12.62 -12.36
N ALA A 72 -1.75 13.27 -12.22
CA ALA A 72 -1.83 14.68 -11.86
C ALA A 72 -1.15 14.99 -10.51
N SER A 73 -1.19 14.06 -9.56
CA SER A 73 -0.49 14.21 -8.28
C SER A 73 1.03 14.19 -8.42
N TYR A 74 1.58 13.35 -9.29
CA TYR A 74 3.02 13.29 -9.56
C TYR A 74 3.50 14.53 -10.30
N ASP A 75 2.77 14.94 -11.35
CA ASP A 75 3.06 16.19 -12.07
C ASP A 75 3.12 17.39 -11.10
N MET A 76 2.19 17.41 -10.12
CA MET A 76 2.15 18.46 -9.12
C MET A 76 3.35 18.41 -8.17
N GLU A 77 3.69 17.23 -7.68
CA GLU A 77 4.81 17.02 -6.78
C GLU A 77 6.12 17.50 -7.43
N ASP A 78 6.34 17.12 -8.69
CA ASP A 78 7.49 17.55 -9.49
C ASP A 78 7.55 19.08 -9.67
N ILE A 79 6.39 19.72 -9.86
CA ILE A 79 6.31 21.19 -10.00
C ILE A 79 6.67 21.89 -8.69
N ILE A 80 6.17 21.40 -7.56
CA ILE A 80 6.49 21.96 -6.25
C ILE A 80 7.98 21.75 -5.93
N ASP A 81 8.50 20.54 -6.12
CA ASP A 81 9.89 20.21 -5.83
C ASP A 81 10.85 21.02 -6.70
N THR A 82 10.54 21.15 -8.00
CA THR A 82 11.30 22.00 -8.93
C THR A 82 11.34 23.45 -8.46
N PHE A 83 10.23 23.96 -7.92
CA PHE A 83 10.19 25.33 -7.41
C PHE A 83 10.99 25.49 -6.11
N LEU A 84 10.83 24.57 -5.15
CA LEU A 84 11.56 24.60 -3.89
C LEU A 84 13.07 24.61 -4.16
N VAL A 85 13.57 23.75 -5.05
CA VAL A 85 14.99 23.73 -5.45
C VAL A 85 15.44 25.06 -6.07
N ARG A 86 14.63 25.67 -6.95
CA ARG A 86 14.98 26.93 -7.62
C ARG A 86 14.98 28.14 -6.69
N VAL A 87 14.20 28.11 -5.61
CA VAL A 87 14.09 29.22 -4.67
C VAL A 87 15.05 29.07 -3.48
N ASP A 88 15.29 27.85 -3.00
CA ASP A 88 16.21 27.56 -1.89
C ASP A 88 17.68 27.37 -2.34
N GLY A 89 17.95 27.04 -3.60
CA GLY A 89 19.31 26.82 -4.13
C GLY A 89 20.21 28.07 -4.27
N GLY A 90 19.80 29.22 -3.72
CA GLY A 90 20.46 30.52 -3.89
C GLY A 90 21.36 30.94 -2.72
N LYS A 91 22.17 30.04 -2.14
CA LYS A 91 23.25 30.41 -1.20
C LYS A 91 24.60 30.18 -1.86
N ASN A 92 25.04 31.12 -2.71
CA ASN A 92 26.44 31.20 -3.12
C ASN A 92 27.05 32.50 -2.61
N ASN A 93 27.94 32.35 -1.63
CA ASN A 93 28.89 33.38 -1.22
C ASN A 93 29.77 33.76 -2.42
N SER A 94 29.71 35.00 -2.87
CA SER A 94 30.90 35.61 -3.47
C SER A 94 30.95 37.11 -3.22
N ASP A 95 32.13 37.51 -2.77
CA ASP A 95 32.53 38.86 -2.40
C ASP A 95 32.86 39.63 -3.68
N SER A 96 32.01 40.59 -4.09
CA SER A 96 32.40 41.56 -5.11
C SER A 96 31.53 42.83 -5.11
N SER A 97 32.12 43.90 -5.66
CA SER A 97 31.74 45.31 -5.58
C SER A 97 30.25 45.66 -5.69
N SER A 98 29.87 46.75 -5.02
CA SER A 98 28.50 47.25 -4.80
C SER A 98 27.61 47.37 -6.04
N LEU A 99 28.16 47.61 -7.24
CA LEU A 99 27.40 47.68 -8.50
C LEU A 99 27.14 46.29 -9.13
N LYS A 100 28.10 45.37 -9.06
CA LYS A 100 27.90 43.96 -9.45
C LYS A 100 26.91 43.28 -8.51
N LEU A 101 26.95 43.62 -7.22
CA LEU A 101 25.99 43.16 -6.22
C LEU A 101 24.56 43.62 -6.52
N ALA A 102 24.36 44.84 -7.03
CA ALA A 102 23.04 45.34 -7.39
C ALA A 102 22.47 44.64 -8.65
N MET A 103 23.31 44.45 -9.69
CA MET A 103 22.89 43.74 -10.91
C MET A 103 22.62 42.25 -10.67
N THR A 104 23.44 41.57 -9.86
CA THR A 104 23.20 40.19 -9.44
C THR A 104 21.93 40.08 -8.59
N LYS A 105 21.70 40.99 -7.63
CA LYS A 105 20.46 41.05 -6.86
C LYS A 105 19.23 41.30 -7.74
N LEU A 106 19.29 42.20 -8.72
CA LEU A 106 18.17 42.41 -9.66
C LEU A 106 17.93 41.18 -10.54
N GLY A 107 19.00 40.55 -11.04
CA GLY A 107 18.93 39.31 -11.83
C GLY A 107 18.34 38.14 -11.03
N GLU A 108 18.73 37.99 -9.77
CA GLU A 108 18.17 37.00 -8.84
C GLU A 108 16.71 37.30 -8.47
N LEU A 109 16.36 38.56 -8.26
CA LEU A 109 14.97 38.96 -8.01
C LEU A 109 14.10 38.71 -9.24
N PHE A 110 14.63 38.97 -10.44
CA PHE A 110 13.92 38.75 -11.70
C PHE A 110 13.80 37.26 -12.02
N SER A 111 14.84 36.46 -11.77
CA SER A 111 14.80 35.00 -11.94
C SER A 111 13.86 34.35 -10.93
N LYS A 112 13.88 34.78 -9.67
CA LYS A 112 12.91 34.36 -8.64
C LYS A 112 11.49 34.80 -8.98
N ALA A 113 11.29 36.01 -9.49
CA ALA A 113 9.98 36.49 -9.93
C ALA A 113 9.45 35.73 -11.16
N LYS A 114 10.33 35.39 -12.12
CA LYS A 114 9.99 34.55 -13.27
C LYS A 114 9.64 33.13 -12.84
N ALA A 115 10.45 32.52 -11.96
CA ALA A 115 10.14 31.21 -11.36
C ALA A 115 8.80 31.21 -10.61
N ARG A 116 8.48 32.30 -9.90
CA ARG A 116 7.17 32.49 -9.22
C ARG A 116 6.00 32.64 -10.19
N ARG A 117 6.19 33.24 -11.37
CA ARG A 117 5.13 33.29 -12.40
C ARG A 117 4.99 31.95 -13.11
N ASP A 118 6.10 31.27 -13.39
CA ASP A 118 6.10 29.97 -14.06
C ASP A 118 5.42 28.90 -13.19
N ILE A 119 5.71 28.85 -11.89
CA ILE A 119 5.01 27.93 -10.98
C ILE A 119 3.52 28.25 -10.90
N ALA A 120 3.13 29.53 -10.89
CA ALA A 120 1.72 29.93 -10.86
C ALA A 120 0.94 29.42 -12.08
N ALA A 121 1.55 29.53 -13.27
CA ALA A 121 0.95 29.03 -14.50
C ALA A 121 0.79 27.50 -14.46
N LYS A 122 1.80 26.78 -13.96
CA LYS A 122 1.79 25.32 -13.85
C LYS A 122 0.79 24.79 -12.81
N ILE A 123 0.74 25.41 -11.62
CA ILE A 123 -0.25 25.09 -10.58
C ILE A 123 -1.66 25.32 -11.11
N LYS A 124 -1.87 26.42 -11.83
CA LYS A 124 -3.17 26.72 -12.45
C LYS A 124 -3.57 25.67 -13.48
N ASP A 125 -2.64 25.20 -14.30
CA ASP A 125 -2.90 24.14 -15.28
C ASP A 125 -3.34 22.84 -14.58
N ILE A 126 -2.65 22.43 -13.51
CA ILE A 126 -3.00 21.23 -12.74
C ILE A 126 -4.33 21.38 -12.03
N THR A 127 -4.59 22.52 -11.40
CA THR A 127 -5.88 22.79 -10.74
C THR A 127 -7.01 22.64 -11.75
N LYS A 128 -6.86 23.21 -12.95
CA LYS A 128 -7.85 23.07 -14.01
C LYS A 128 -8.04 21.62 -14.46
N ARG A 129 -6.96 20.85 -14.61
CA ARG A 129 -7.06 19.41 -14.94
C ARG A 129 -7.80 18.63 -13.85
N LEU A 130 -7.53 18.91 -12.58
CA LEU A 130 -8.21 18.26 -11.45
C LEU A 130 -9.69 18.65 -11.38
N GLU A 131 -10.04 19.91 -11.65
CA GLU A 131 -11.43 20.35 -11.82
C GLU A 131 -12.13 19.59 -12.97
N GLU A 132 -11.47 19.44 -14.13
CA GLU A 132 -12.01 18.67 -15.26
C GLU A 132 -12.23 17.19 -14.89
N VAL A 133 -11.28 16.58 -14.18
CA VAL A 133 -11.36 15.21 -13.67
C VAL A 133 -12.48 15.05 -12.62
N ALA A 134 -12.66 16.04 -11.74
CA ALA A 134 -13.75 16.07 -10.77
C ALA A 134 -15.13 16.25 -11.43
N ASN A 135 -15.22 17.11 -12.44
CA ASN A 135 -16.45 17.31 -13.21
C ASN A 135 -16.83 16.05 -14.00
N ASN A 136 -15.85 15.36 -14.58
CA ASN A 136 -16.06 14.08 -15.25
C ASN A 136 -16.57 13.01 -14.26
N ARG A 137 -16.04 12.96 -13.03
CA ARG A 137 -16.56 12.08 -11.97
C ARG A 137 -18.05 12.31 -11.70
N GLN A 138 -18.46 13.56 -11.57
CA GLN A 138 -19.86 13.92 -11.32
C GLN A 138 -20.74 13.57 -12.52
N LYS A 139 -20.27 13.85 -13.74
CA LYS A 139 -20.99 13.56 -14.99
C LYS A 139 -21.24 12.07 -15.19
N TYR A 140 -20.27 11.23 -14.84
CA TYR A 140 -20.36 9.78 -14.99
C TYR A 140 -20.88 9.06 -13.74
N LYS A 141 -21.25 9.80 -12.68
CA LYS A 141 -21.78 9.25 -11.42
C LYS A 141 -20.92 8.10 -10.87
N LEU A 142 -19.58 8.26 -10.90
CA LEU A 142 -18.66 7.19 -10.48
C LEU A 142 -18.89 6.75 -9.03
N ASP A 143 -19.47 7.61 -8.19
CA ASP A 143 -19.89 7.28 -6.82
C ASP A 143 -20.95 6.18 -6.78
N GLU A 144 -21.92 6.20 -7.71
CA GLU A 144 -22.95 5.15 -7.80
C GLU A 144 -22.38 3.82 -8.32
N ILE A 145 -21.33 3.89 -9.14
CA ILE A 145 -20.63 2.69 -9.67
C ILE A 145 -19.79 2.04 -8.56
N MET A 146 -19.10 2.85 -7.75
CA MET A 146 -18.34 2.39 -6.58
C MET A 146 -19.22 1.89 -5.43
N CYS A 147 -20.40 2.49 -5.21
CA CYS A 147 -21.31 2.10 -4.15
C CYS A 147 -22.19 0.89 -4.51
N LYS A 148 -22.18 0.41 -5.75
CA LYS A 148 -22.75 -0.89 -6.08
C LYS A 148 -21.80 -1.95 -5.54
N PRO A 149 -22.24 -2.82 -4.62
CA PRO A 149 -21.45 -4.00 -4.32
C PRO A 149 -21.34 -4.75 -5.65
N LEU A 150 -20.12 -4.84 -6.20
CA LEU A 150 -19.83 -5.83 -7.22
C LEU A 150 -20.28 -7.14 -6.60
N ALA A 151 -21.38 -7.68 -7.15
CA ALA A 151 -22.04 -8.88 -6.67
C ALA A 151 -20.94 -9.86 -6.27
N ALA A 152 -20.96 -10.29 -5.00
CA ALA A 152 -19.90 -11.04 -4.34
C ALA A 152 -19.45 -12.20 -5.24
N THR A 153 -18.50 -11.91 -6.13
CA THR A 153 -17.79 -12.93 -6.86
C THR A 153 -16.82 -13.38 -5.82
N SER A 154 -17.16 -14.50 -5.19
CA SER A 154 -16.33 -15.30 -4.30
C SER A 154 -14.94 -15.36 -4.91
N THR A 155 -14.12 -14.36 -4.58
CA THR A 155 -12.84 -14.15 -5.22
C THR A 155 -11.97 -15.15 -4.50
N ILE A 156 -11.80 -16.29 -5.15
CA ILE A 156 -10.91 -17.35 -4.67
C ILE A 156 -9.59 -16.65 -4.36
N ASP A 157 -9.20 -16.65 -3.07
CA ASP A 157 -7.96 -16.01 -2.61
C ASP A 157 -6.83 -16.45 -3.55
N PRO A 158 -6.15 -15.53 -4.25
CA PRO A 158 -5.06 -15.88 -5.15
C PRO A 158 -3.99 -16.76 -4.48
N ARG A 159 -3.89 -16.73 -3.14
CA ARG A 159 -3.02 -17.61 -2.34
C ARG A 159 -3.49 -19.07 -2.34
N LEU A 160 -4.79 -19.37 -2.45
CA LEU A 160 -5.30 -20.74 -2.59
C LEU A 160 -4.68 -21.41 -3.82
N LYS A 161 -4.51 -20.68 -4.93
CA LYS A 161 -3.86 -21.22 -6.14
C LYS A 161 -2.42 -21.67 -5.89
N ALA A 162 -1.69 -20.97 -5.01
CA ALA A 162 -0.35 -21.37 -4.59
C ALA A 162 -0.35 -22.53 -3.59
N MET A 163 -1.42 -22.73 -2.81
CA MET A 163 -1.58 -23.85 -1.89
C MET A 163 -1.85 -25.19 -2.61
N TYR A 164 -2.55 -25.15 -3.74
CA TYR A 164 -2.90 -26.35 -4.52
C TYR A 164 -1.96 -26.62 -5.70
N LYS A 165 -0.92 -25.81 -5.89
CA LYS A 165 0.09 -26.11 -6.91
C LYS A 165 0.97 -27.26 -6.41
N GLU A 166 1.01 -28.35 -7.16
CA GLU A 166 1.77 -29.54 -6.78
C GLU A 166 3.25 -29.21 -6.54
N VAL A 167 3.79 -29.73 -5.43
CA VAL A 167 5.19 -29.55 -5.03
C VAL A 167 6.15 -30.05 -6.11
N THR A 168 5.74 -31.03 -6.92
CA THR A 168 6.48 -31.60 -8.05
C THR A 168 6.81 -30.61 -9.16
N GLN A 169 6.12 -29.46 -9.24
CA GLN A 169 6.35 -28.41 -10.23
C GLN A 169 7.27 -27.28 -9.73
N LEU A 170 7.80 -27.39 -8.51
CA LEU A 170 8.63 -26.37 -7.87
C LEU A 170 10.12 -26.68 -8.08
N ILE A 171 10.80 -25.85 -8.86
CA ILE A 171 12.24 -25.98 -9.12
C ILE A 171 13.01 -25.05 -8.18
N GLY A 172 14.07 -25.56 -7.53
CA GLY A 172 15.01 -24.76 -6.75
C GLY A 172 14.57 -24.42 -5.32
N VAL A 173 13.52 -25.06 -4.81
CA VAL A 173 13.00 -24.84 -3.44
C VAL A 173 13.70 -25.74 -2.41
N ASP A 174 14.37 -26.81 -2.84
CA ASP A 174 14.92 -27.84 -1.96
C ASP A 174 15.91 -27.30 -0.94
N LYS A 175 16.95 -26.59 -1.41
CA LYS A 175 17.96 -26.01 -0.51
C LYS A 175 17.35 -25.13 0.58
N SER A 176 16.46 -24.20 0.21
CA SER A 176 15.80 -23.31 1.16
C SER A 176 14.84 -24.06 2.09
N SER A 177 14.20 -25.13 1.62
CA SER A 177 13.36 -25.98 2.47
C SER A 177 14.17 -26.76 3.50
N ASP A 178 15.35 -27.26 3.11
CA ASP A 178 16.24 -28.02 3.97
C ASP A 178 16.87 -27.12 5.05
N GLU A 179 17.26 -25.89 4.69
CA GLU A 179 17.68 -24.86 5.64
C GLU A 179 16.58 -24.58 6.67
N LEU A 180 15.33 -24.43 6.23
CA LEU A 180 14.20 -24.14 7.13
C LEU A 180 13.86 -25.32 8.06
N MET A 181 13.93 -26.55 7.54
CA MET A 181 13.80 -27.76 8.34
C MET A 181 14.94 -27.90 9.36
N SER A 182 16.16 -27.51 9.00
CA SER A 182 17.30 -27.52 9.92
C SER A 182 17.08 -26.55 11.10
N LEU A 183 16.51 -25.37 10.86
CA LEU A 183 16.17 -24.41 11.92
C LEU A 183 15.09 -24.95 12.86
N LEU A 184 14.12 -25.71 12.34
CA LEU A 184 13.10 -26.36 13.16
C LEU A 184 13.69 -27.55 13.97
N ASN A 185 14.67 -28.25 13.40
CA ASN A 185 15.28 -29.45 13.98
C ASN A 185 16.54 -29.20 14.83
N GLN A 186 17.12 -28.00 14.82
CA GLN A 186 18.30 -27.67 15.62
C GLN A 186 17.97 -27.70 17.12
N SER A 187 18.35 -28.81 17.76
CA SER A 187 18.63 -28.95 19.19
C SER A 187 19.22 -30.34 19.46
N GLN A 188 20.53 -30.49 19.32
CA GLN A 188 21.30 -31.51 20.04
C GLN A 188 22.68 -30.95 20.37
N GLN A 189 22.73 -30.08 21.37
CA GLN A 189 23.91 -29.81 22.19
C GLN A 189 23.46 -28.97 23.38
N ASP A 190 22.51 -29.49 24.17
CA ASP A 190 22.43 -29.16 25.59
C ASP A 190 21.52 -30.20 26.24
N HIS A 191 22.09 -30.87 27.24
CA HIS A 191 21.45 -31.87 28.06
C HIS A 191 20.32 -31.23 28.87
N ASP A 192 19.06 -31.50 28.53
CA ASP A 192 18.03 -31.86 29.51
C ASP A 192 16.74 -32.29 28.81
N ALA A 193 16.34 -33.52 29.08
CA ALA A 193 15.31 -34.28 28.37
C ALA A 193 13.86 -33.92 28.78
N SER A 194 13.56 -32.66 29.17
CA SER A 194 12.24 -32.33 29.73
C SER A 194 11.48 -31.17 29.08
N ASP A 195 12.08 -30.31 28.27
CA ASP A 195 11.35 -29.15 27.72
C ASP A 195 11.36 -29.15 26.18
N LYS A 196 10.35 -29.77 25.56
CA LYS A 196 9.98 -29.47 24.16
C LYS A 196 9.52 -28.01 24.09
N LYS A 197 10.45 -27.05 24.06
CA LYS A 197 10.15 -25.63 23.88
C LYS A 197 9.47 -25.42 22.52
N MET A 198 8.41 -24.61 22.51
CA MET A 198 7.75 -24.16 21.28
C MET A 198 8.77 -23.47 20.37
N LYS A 199 8.87 -23.94 19.11
CA LYS A 199 9.75 -23.36 18.09
C LYS A 199 8.91 -22.58 17.09
N MET A 200 9.40 -21.41 16.69
CA MET A 200 8.75 -20.55 15.71
C MET A 200 9.78 -20.08 14.69
N VAL A 201 9.45 -20.21 13.40
CA VAL A 201 10.26 -19.73 12.29
C VAL A 201 9.42 -18.78 11.45
N SER A 202 10.01 -17.65 11.05
CA SER A 202 9.35 -16.63 10.23
C SER A 202 10.06 -16.48 8.90
N VAL A 203 9.29 -16.42 7.80
CA VAL A 203 9.80 -16.21 6.43
C VAL A 203 9.34 -14.85 5.93
N VAL A 204 10.29 -13.92 5.80
CA VAL A 204 10.04 -12.52 5.44
C VAL A 204 10.67 -12.20 4.09
N GLY A 205 10.02 -11.34 3.31
CA GLY A 205 10.53 -10.91 2.01
C GLY A 205 9.46 -10.23 1.16
N VAL A 206 9.87 -9.70 0.02
CA VAL A 206 8.98 -8.97 -0.92
C VAL A 206 7.85 -9.84 -1.46
N GLY A 207 6.76 -9.21 -1.92
CA GLY A 207 5.64 -9.91 -2.57
C GLY A 207 6.09 -10.68 -3.81
N GLY A 208 5.45 -11.82 -4.10
CA GLY A 208 5.75 -12.63 -5.29
C GLY A 208 7.00 -13.51 -5.22
N LEU A 209 7.83 -13.42 -4.17
CA LEU A 209 9.07 -14.19 -4.02
C LEU A 209 8.87 -15.71 -3.74
N GLY A 210 7.63 -16.20 -3.65
CA GLY A 210 7.37 -17.61 -3.36
C GLY A 210 7.44 -18.01 -1.89
N LYS A 211 7.33 -17.06 -0.94
CA LYS A 211 7.36 -17.35 0.52
C LYS A 211 6.32 -18.39 0.97
N THR A 212 5.07 -18.21 0.57
CA THR A 212 3.98 -19.14 0.89
C THR A 212 4.22 -20.51 0.26
N THR A 213 4.83 -20.54 -0.93
CA THR A 213 5.22 -21.77 -1.64
C THR A 213 6.31 -22.53 -0.89
N LEU A 214 7.35 -21.83 -0.40
CA LEU A 214 8.39 -22.43 0.45
C LEU A 214 7.80 -22.99 1.76
N ALA A 215 6.95 -22.20 2.45
CA ALA A 215 6.30 -22.65 3.67
C ALA A 215 5.43 -23.90 3.43
N ARG A 216 4.74 -23.96 2.30
CA ARG A 216 3.93 -25.13 1.92
C ARG A 216 4.80 -26.36 1.66
N ALA A 217 5.89 -26.22 0.90
CA ALA A 217 6.81 -27.31 0.62
C ALA A 217 7.43 -27.89 1.91
N VAL A 218 7.83 -27.02 2.85
CA VAL A 218 8.34 -27.44 4.17
C VAL A 218 7.25 -28.13 4.99
N TYR A 219 6.03 -27.58 5.01
CA TYR A 219 4.90 -28.19 5.71
C TYR A 219 4.61 -29.61 5.19
N ASP A 220 4.52 -29.80 3.87
CA ASP A 220 4.23 -31.11 3.28
C ASP A 220 5.36 -32.14 3.58
N LYS A 221 6.63 -31.70 3.63
CA LYS A 221 7.78 -32.55 4.03
C LYS A 221 7.75 -32.92 5.53
N LEU A 222 7.31 -32.00 6.39
CA LEU A 222 7.27 -32.20 7.85
C LEU A 222 6.01 -32.92 8.32
N LYS A 223 4.88 -32.79 7.61
CA LYS A 223 3.58 -33.35 8.01
C LYS A 223 3.64 -34.81 8.49
N PRO A 224 4.39 -35.73 7.85
CA PRO A 224 4.48 -37.13 8.31
C PRO A 224 5.23 -37.33 9.64
N GLN A 225 5.97 -36.33 10.12
CA GLN A 225 6.80 -36.38 11.33
C GLN A 225 6.08 -35.89 12.59
N TYR A 226 4.85 -35.38 12.44
CA TYR A 226 4.05 -34.82 13.53
C TYR A 226 2.69 -35.54 13.62
N ASP A 227 2.17 -35.67 14.84
CA ASP A 227 0.89 -36.34 15.11
C ASP A 227 -0.29 -35.61 14.45
N CYS A 228 -0.21 -34.29 14.36
CA CYS A 228 -1.18 -33.43 13.73
C CYS A 228 -0.50 -32.21 13.09
N GLY A 229 -1.19 -31.58 12.14
CA GLY A 229 -0.68 -30.38 11.47
C GLY A 229 -1.79 -29.60 10.81
N ALA A 230 -1.69 -28.27 10.87
CA ALA A 230 -2.61 -27.36 10.21
C ALA A 230 -1.85 -26.38 9.32
N PHE A 231 -2.39 -26.11 8.14
CA PHE A 231 -1.86 -25.09 7.22
C PHE A 231 -3.00 -24.15 6.84
N ILE A 232 -2.96 -22.94 7.38
CA ILE A 232 -4.08 -21.98 7.33
C ILE A 232 -3.65 -20.70 6.63
N SER A 233 -4.47 -20.23 5.68
CA SER A 233 -4.28 -18.92 5.05
C SER A 233 -5.06 -17.86 5.83
N ILE A 234 -4.37 -16.81 6.26
CA ILE A 234 -4.99 -15.66 6.93
C ILE A 234 -4.91 -14.44 6.00
N GLY A 235 -6.07 -13.95 5.57
CA GLY A 235 -6.23 -12.75 4.75
C GLY A 235 -6.09 -11.44 5.54
N ARG A 236 -6.17 -10.30 4.86
CA ARG A 236 -6.21 -8.98 5.54
C ARG A 236 -7.51 -8.84 6.34
N ASP A 237 -8.64 -9.08 5.68
CA ASP A 237 -9.96 -9.14 6.31
C ASP A 237 -10.24 -10.59 6.69
N HIS A 238 -9.90 -10.97 7.92
CA HIS A 238 -10.06 -12.34 8.40
C HIS A 238 -11.11 -12.42 9.50
N ASP A 239 -12.01 -13.40 9.34
CA ASP A 239 -12.92 -13.81 10.39
C ASP A 239 -12.19 -14.79 11.32
N LEU A 240 -11.91 -14.36 12.55
CA LEU A 240 -11.22 -15.17 13.56
C LEU A 240 -11.98 -16.47 13.85
N VAL A 241 -13.32 -16.43 13.88
CA VAL A 241 -14.13 -17.63 14.11
C VAL A 241 -13.87 -18.63 13.01
N LYS A 242 -13.89 -18.19 11.75
CA LYS A 242 -13.56 -19.04 10.61
C LYS A 242 -12.14 -19.60 10.71
N VAL A 243 -11.15 -18.78 11.08
CA VAL A 243 -9.75 -19.24 11.24
C VAL A 243 -9.64 -20.35 12.27
N PHE A 244 -10.28 -20.22 13.44
CA PHE A 244 -10.26 -21.27 14.45
C PHE A 244 -11.00 -22.54 13.99
N LYS A 245 -12.13 -22.40 13.27
CA LYS A 245 -12.81 -23.55 12.65
C LYS A 245 -11.89 -24.28 11.66
N ASP A 246 -11.20 -23.53 10.81
CA ASP A 246 -10.27 -24.08 9.82
C ASP A 246 -9.09 -24.80 10.50
N ILE A 247 -8.56 -24.26 11.60
CA ILE A 247 -7.50 -24.91 12.41
C ILE A 247 -7.98 -26.25 12.95
N LEU A 248 -9.12 -26.27 13.66
CA LEU A 248 -9.65 -27.49 14.27
C LEU A 248 -9.97 -28.56 13.22
N PHE A 249 -10.54 -28.15 12.09
CA PHE A 249 -10.81 -29.05 10.96
C PHE A 249 -9.53 -29.68 10.39
N HIS A 250 -8.42 -28.93 10.32
CA HIS A 250 -7.16 -29.47 9.81
C HIS A 250 -6.44 -30.37 10.82
N LEU A 251 -6.55 -30.08 12.11
CA LEU A 251 -5.95 -30.90 13.17
C LEU A 251 -6.66 -32.25 13.30
N ASP A 252 -7.99 -32.27 13.17
CA ASP A 252 -8.80 -33.47 13.29
C ASP A 252 -10.06 -33.34 12.42
N SER A 253 -9.92 -33.76 11.16
CA SER A 253 -11.00 -33.70 10.19
C SER A 253 -12.09 -34.73 10.47
N GLU A 254 -11.84 -35.74 11.32
CA GLU A 254 -12.84 -36.77 11.61
C GLU A 254 -13.84 -36.30 12.67
N ASN A 255 -13.35 -35.68 13.74
CA ASN A 255 -14.19 -35.17 14.82
C ASN A 255 -14.84 -33.81 14.50
N HIS A 256 -14.30 -33.06 13.53
CA HIS A 256 -14.76 -31.71 13.20
C HIS A 256 -15.39 -31.58 11.81
N LYS A 257 -15.90 -32.66 11.19
CA LYS A 257 -16.56 -32.63 9.87
C LYS A 257 -17.66 -31.57 9.75
N ASP A 258 -18.41 -31.38 10.83
CA ASP A 258 -19.55 -30.46 10.89
C ASP A 258 -19.18 -29.04 11.38
N ILE A 259 -17.90 -28.74 11.63
CA ILE A 259 -17.51 -27.48 12.29
C ILE A 259 -17.81 -26.23 11.45
N HIS A 260 -17.91 -26.39 10.13
CA HIS A 260 -18.32 -25.32 9.22
C HIS A 260 -19.84 -25.08 9.20
N ASN A 261 -20.64 -25.94 9.85
CA ASN A 261 -22.04 -25.65 10.13
C ASN A 261 -22.11 -24.51 11.16
N THR A 262 -22.91 -23.48 10.87
CA THR A 262 -22.82 -22.18 11.55
C THR A 262 -23.21 -22.25 13.02
N GLU A 263 -24.29 -22.95 13.37
CA GLU A 263 -24.78 -23.09 14.75
C GLU A 263 -23.94 -24.10 15.54
N ARG A 264 -23.82 -25.33 15.02
CA ARG A 264 -23.09 -26.43 15.68
C ARG A 264 -21.59 -26.15 15.82
N GLY A 265 -21.00 -25.44 14.87
CA GLY A 265 -19.57 -25.14 14.85
C GLY A 265 -19.12 -24.14 15.91
N VAL A 266 -19.97 -23.20 16.33
CA VAL A 266 -19.63 -22.24 17.39
C VAL A 266 -19.69 -22.91 18.77
N GLU A 267 -20.68 -23.78 19.00
CA GLU A 267 -20.78 -24.57 20.24
C GLU A 267 -19.58 -25.52 20.40
N LEU A 268 -19.17 -26.20 19.32
CA LEU A 268 -17.98 -27.06 19.30
C LEU A 268 -16.69 -26.28 19.59
N LEU A 269 -16.55 -25.06 19.06
CA LEU A 269 -15.42 -24.16 19.36
C LEU A 269 -15.38 -23.77 20.84
N ILE A 270 -16.52 -23.37 21.40
CA ILE A 270 -16.61 -22.97 22.81
C ILE A 270 -16.28 -24.14 23.74
N HIS A 271 -16.69 -25.35 23.40
CA HIS A 271 -16.39 -26.55 24.17
C HIS A 271 -14.89 -26.90 24.18
N GLN A 272 -14.18 -26.68 23.07
CA GLN A 272 -12.74 -26.99 22.96
C GLN A 272 -11.83 -25.94 23.60
N LEU A 273 -12.32 -24.71 23.84
CA LEU A 273 -11.57 -23.61 24.42
C LEU A 273 -11.73 -23.48 25.95
N ARG A 274 -12.58 -24.30 26.58
CA ARG A 274 -12.76 -24.38 28.04
C ARG A 274 -11.94 -25.51 28.62
#